data_AF-A0A098C3H6-F1
#
_entry.id   AF-A0A098C3H6-F1
#
_cell.length_a   1.000
_cell.length_b   1.000
_cell.length_c   1.000
_cell.angle_alpha   90.00
_cell.angle_beta   90.00
_cell.angle_gamma   90.00
#
_symmetry.space_group_name_H-M   'P 1'
#
loop_
_entity.id
_entity.type
_entity.pdbx_description
1 polymer ?
#
loop_
_entity_poly.entity_id
_entity_poly.type
_entity_poly.pdbx_seq_one_letter_code
_entity_poly.pdbx_strand_id
1 'polypeptide(L)'
;MRAKVYVETNKKDIYYYDHVKKAVYDLYPLRVDKIQTLEYFNNNLYADARFRAFKKNNNDKIKESDFKELPGEVNRNIAYKVRIELLNVISDDDTFIFAHNILALGINKYVESHRLNICKPKLESLDVISKIENLICEYKEDYPKSNLSEFLMQKDNWEFYCNHNSELQKDEKWWLEAFNYAYELFDKVRVKYYDPFKAQYIIKNIYFNDKEFEPIIVAIIKNLIDNYNCNNDDEKRKRLKMLSVMIEEYNSESYLNIDKYYQKKLPSLNPDKINWLKATKVFNYNIIRKWVFHDSFNHDQRLNIINLIEKKYYKEKVSYPDILIYDLSEYFQNLRDEVNSNLIKECDEVNSYNESSFMKEIEALKIDLFQKTNEVERLYRENEALKKENQKLAKDVSDDGMTVSQLAITFYYFFNELGVNFGNSDKTEWAKLIHIITGKSRERIRRALNIEFDTKISQKNLRYIAGCFHNLFPLIEDKIIKDIKE
;
A
#
# COMPACT_ATOMS: atom_id res chain seq x y z
N MET A 1 2.91 29.41 4.05
CA MET A 1 2.06 28.36 4.66
C MET A 1 2.56 26.98 4.19
N ARG A 2 2.43 25.90 4.98
CA ARG A 2 2.84 24.55 4.53
C ARG A 2 1.97 24.06 3.38
N ALA A 3 2.56 23.33 2.42
CA ALA A 3 1.87 22.93 1.19
C ALA A 3 0.59 22.12 1.45
N LYS A 4 0.62 21.08 2.32
CA LYS A 4 -0.59 20.32 2.69
C LYS A 4 -1.70 21.19 3.28
N VAL A 5 -1.35 22.13 4.16
CA VAL A 5 -2.30 23.06 4.78
C VAL A 5 -2.91 23.97 3.72
N TYR A 6 -2.09 24.46 2.79
CA TYR A 6 -2.53 25.30 1.68
C TYR A 6 -3.55 24.57 0.81
N VAL A 7 -3.25 23.34 0.41
CA VAL A 7 -4.13 22.50 -0.41
C VAL A 7 -5.50 22.30 0.25
N GLU A 8 -5.51 21.97 1.54
CA GLU A 8 -6.76 21.69 2.25
C GLU A 8 -7.59 22.97 2.50
N THR A 9 -6.92 24.09 2.81
CA THR A 9 -7.58 25.38 3.05
C THR A 9 -8.20 25.97 1.79
N ASN A 10 -7.50 25.87 0.66
CA ASN A 10 -7.87 26.51 -0.61
C ASN A 10 -8.47 25.53 -1.63
N LYS A 11 -9.03 24.40 -1.16
CA LYS A 11 -9.57 23.33 -2.02
C LYS A 11 -10.50 23.81 -3.14
N LYS A 12 -11.31 24.85 -2.86
CA LYS A 12 -12.28 25.40 -3.82
C LYS A 12 -11.66 26.32 -4.86
N ASP A 13 -10.48 26.85 -4.58
CA ASP A 13 -9.82 27.89 -5.38
C ASP A 13 -8.69 27.31 -6.24
N ILE A 14 -8.22 26.09 -5.94
CA ILE A 14 -7.18 25.40 -6.71
C ILE A 14 -7.80 24.73 -7.94
N TYR A 15 -7.38 25.19 -9.13
CA TYR A 15 -7.74 24.51 -10.38
C TYR A 15 -7.11 23.12 -10.47
N TYR A 16 -7.86 22.14 -10.99
CA TYR A 16 -7.41 20.75 -11.07
C TYR A 16 -6.97 20.19 -9.71
N TYR A 17 -7.71 20.54 -8.64
CA TYR A 17 -7.41 20.22 -7.24
C TYR A 17 -6.89 18.79 -7.03
N ASP A 18 -7.55 17.76 -7.57
CA ASP A 18 -7.15 16.37 -7.34
C ASP A 18 -5.75 16.06 -7.90
N HIS A 19 -5.39 16.61 -9.07
CA HIS A 19 -4.06 16.46 -9.65
C HIS A 19 -3.00 17.23 -8.84
N VAL A 20 -3.32 18.45 -8.39
CA VAL A 20 -2.41 19.28 -7.59
C VAL A 20 -2.19 18.64 -6.21
N LYS A 21 -3.26 18.20 -5.54
CA LYS A 21 -3.21 17.46 -4.28
C LYS A 21 -2.35 16.21 -4.43
N LYS A 22 -2.62 15.38 -5.44
CA LYS A 22 -1.78 14.20 -5.72
C LYS A 22 -0.31 14.57 -5.89
N ALA A 23 0.00 15.58 -6.71
CA ALA A 23 1.37 16.00 -6.96
C ALA A 23 2.09 16.49 -5.68
N VAL A 24 1.41 17.28 -4.85
CA VAL A 24 1.94 17.69 -3.55
C VAL A 24 2.27 16.47 -2.70
N TYR A 25 1.33 15.54 -2.53
CA TYR A 25 1.51 14.37 -1.66
C TYR A 25 2.59 13.41 -2.18
N ASP A 26 2.67 13.18 -3.49
CA ASP A 26 3.71 12.35 -4.10
C ASP A 26 5.11 12.96 -3.95
N LEU A 27 5.21 14.30 -3.91
CA LEU A 27 6.47 15.02 -3.76
C LEU A 27 6.94 15.10 -2.31
N TYR A 28 6.06 14.95 -1.31
CA TYR A 28 6.43 14.98 0.13
C TYR A 28 7.64 14.08 0.49
N PRO A 29 7.68 12.78 0.09
CA PRO A 29 8.82 11.93 0.38
C PRO A 29 10.08 12.29 -0.44
N LEU A 30 9.95 13.06 -1.53
CA LEU A 30 11.05 13.37 -2.45
C LEU A 30 11.75 14.70 -2.12
N ARG A 31 11.27 15.44 -1.12
CA ARG A 31 11.72 16.81 -0.80
C ARG A 31 13.21 16.95 -0.52
N VAL A 32 13.87 15.89 -0.07
CA VAL A 32 15.32 15.85 0.20
C VAL A 32 16.14 15.35 -0.99
N ASP A 33 15.50 14.81 -2.03
CA ASP A 33 16.17 14.22 -3.20
C ASP A 33 15.82 15.00 -4.48
N LYS A 34 16.75 15.82 -4.94
CA LYS A 34 16.62 16.62 -6.15
C LYS A 34 16.46 15.77 -7.41
N ILE A 35 17.15 14.62 -7.50
CA ILE A 35 17.15 13.76 -8.68
C ILE A 35 15.79 13.06 -8.77
N GLN A 36 15.35 12.41 -7.69
CA GLN A 36 14.05 11.75 -7.67
C GLN A 36 12.90 12.74 -7.85
N THR A 37 13.01 13.96 -7.31
CA THR A 37 12.06 15.03 -7.59
C THR A 37 11.99 15.30 -9.10
N LEU A 38 13.12 15.49 -9.77
CA LEU A 38 13.13 15.74 -11.22
C LEU A 38 12.58 14.57 -12.03
N GLU A 39 12.88 13.34 -11.65
CA GLU A 39 12.32 12.13 -12.27
C GLU A 39 10.79 12.08 -12.14
N TYR A 40 10.26 12.37 -10.94
CA TYR A 40 8.83 12.48 -10.70
C TYR A 40 8.18 13.48 -11.66
N PHE A 41 8.74 14.70 -11.76
CA PHE A 41 8.23 15.73 -12.67
C PHE A 41 8.21 15.26 -14.12
N ASN A 42 9.31 14.66 -14.58
CA ASN A 42 9.42 14.19 -15.96
C ASN A 42 8.41 13.07 -16.28
N ASN A 43 8.13 12.19 -15.32
CA ASN A 43 7.26 11.04 -15.55
C ASN A 43 5.77 11.35 -15.34
N ASN A 44 5.44 12.36 -14.53
CA ASN A 44 4.06 12.61 -14.10
C ASN A 44 3.50 13.97 -14.51
N LEU A 45 4.35 15.00 -14.65
CA LEU A 45 3.90 16.39 -14.76
C LEU A 45 4.26 17.07 -16.08
N TYR A 46 4.98 16.41 -16.99
CA TYR A 46 5.52 17.02 -18.22
C TYR A 46 5.03 16.37 -19.52
N ALA A 47 3.81 15.80 -19.52
CA ALA A 47 3.22 15.18 -20.72
C ALA A 47 3.19 16.12 -21.94
N ASP A 48 2.94 17.41 -21.74
CA ASP A 48 2.96 18.45 -22.78
C ASP A 48 4.36 18.67 -23.37
N ALA A 49 5.40 18.66 -22.54
CA ALA A 49 6.79 18.75 -22.98
C ALA A 49 7.21 17.49 -23.73
N ARG A 50 6.84 16.30 -23.21
CA ARG A 50 7.07 15.01 -23.86
C ARG A 50 6.37 14.92 -25.21
N PHE A 51 5.14 15.42 -25.32
CA PHE A 51 4.40 15.47 -26.58
C PHE A 51 5.06 16.40 -27.61
N ARG A 52 5.54 17.57 -27.19
CA ARG A 52 6.30 18.48 -28.08
C ARG A 52 7.59 17.84 -28.59
N ALA A 53 8.35 17.19 -27.71
CA ALA A 53 9.55 16.45 -28.11
C ALA A 53 9.21 15.30 -29.08
N PHE A 54 8.12 14.58 -28.81
CA PHE A 54 7.64 13.50 -29.68
C PHE A 54 7.26 14.01 -31.08
N LYS A 55 6.53 15.14 -31.19
CA LYS A 55 6.23 15.76 -32.48
C LYS A 55 7.50 16.19 -33.23
N LYS A 56 8.42 16.87 -32.54
CA LYS A 56 9.70 17.33 -33.10
C LYS A 56 10.54 16.17 -33.64
N ASN A 57 10.67 15.08 -32.86
CA ASN A 57 11.45 13.90 -33.26
C ASN A 57 10.86 13.17 -34.47
N ASN A 58 9.61 13.44 -34.82
CA ASN A 58 8.91 12.82 -35.95
C ASN A 58 8.51 13.83 -37.04
N ASN A 59 9.20 14.98 -37.10
CA ASN A 59 9.00 16.02 -38.12
C ASN A 59 7.53 16.47 -38.28
N ASP A 60 6.77 16.51 -37.18
CA ASP A 60 5.36 16.92 -37.14
C ASP A 60 4.40 16.08 -38.01
N LYS A 61 4.82 14.90 -38.48
CA LYS A 61 4.02 14.03 -39.37
C LYS A 61 3.09 13.04 -38.67
N ILE A 62 3.10 13.01 -37.34
CA ILE A 62 2.39 12.02 -36.53
C ILE A 62 1.04 12.55 -36.04
N LYS A 63 0.03 11.67 -35.99
CA LYS A 63 -1.31 12.02 -35.49
C LYS A 63 -1.30 12.08 -33.96
N GLU A 64 -2.13 12.93 -33.39
CA GLU A 64 -2.21 13.07 -31.93
C GLU A 64 -2.65 11.79 -31.20
N SER A 65 -3.34 10.88 -31.90
CA SER A 65 -3.75 9.56 -31.42
C SER A 65 -2.58 8.62 -31.11
N ASP A 66 -1.41 8.89 -31.69
CA ASP A 66 -0.26 7.99 -31.62
C ASP A 66 0.56 8.25 -30.34
N PHE A 67 0.34 9.40 -29.70
CA PHE A 67 0.90 9.72 -28.41
C PHE A 67 -0.01 9.22 -27.29
N LYS A 68 0.57 8.46 -26.36
CA LYS A 68 -0.09 8.00 -25.14
C LYS A 68 0.58 8.59 -23.91
N GLU A 69 -0.23 9.10 -23.00
CA GLU A 69 0.15 9.44 -21.63
C GLU A 69 0.67 8.19 -20.90
N LEU A 70 1.63 8.37 -20.00
CA LEU A 70 2.11 7.31 -19.12
C LEU A 70 1.06 7.03 -18.03
N PRO A 71 1.02 5.81 -17.46
CA PRO A 71 0.14 5.52 -16.33
C PRO A 71 0.37 6.51 -15.18
N GLY A 72 -0.70 7.18 -14.74
CA GLY A 72 -0.66 8.16 -13.65
C GLY A 72 -0.15 9.56 -14.03
N GLU A 73 0.26 9.77 -15.28
CA GLU A 73 0.71 11.07 -15.79
C GLU A 73 -0.47 12.03 -15.99
N VAL A 74 -0.25 13.30 -15.68
CA VAL A 74 -1.24 14.36 -15.92
C VAL A 74 -1.41 14.55 -17.42
N ASN A 75 -2.67 14.61 -17.87
CA ASN A 75 -2.99 14.78 -19.28
C ASN A 75 -2.27 16.01 -19.88
N ARG A 76 -1.68 15.83 -21.07
CA ARG A 76 -0.89 16.87 -21.76
C ARG A 76 -1.61 18.20 -21.94
N ASN A 77 -2.94 18.19 -22.11
CA ASN A 77 -3.72 19.40 -22.35
C ASN A 77 -3.87 20.27 -21.09
N ILE A 78 -3.64 19.71 -19.90
CA ILE A 78 -3.77 20.41 -18.62
C ILE A 78 -2.47 20.45 -17.82
N ALA A 79 -1.44 19.68 -18.20
CA ALA A 79 -0.18 19.53 -17.47
C ALA A 79 0.47 20.86 -17.11
N TYR A 80 0.54 21.82 -18.03
CA TYR A 80 1.08 23.16 -17.76
C TYR A 80 0.28 23.89 -16.65
N LYS A 81 -1.05 23.84 -16.71
CA LYS A 81 -1.91 24.51 -15.71
C LYS A 81 -1.75 23.88 -14.33
N VAL A 82 -1.67 22.54 -14.27
CA VAL A 82 -1.39 21.82 -13.02
C VAL A 82 -0.04 22.22 -12.43
N ARG A 83 1.00 22.39 -13.26
CA ARG A 83 2.31 22.87 -12.80
C ARG A 83 2.29 24.29 -12.25
N ILE A 84 1.48 25.19 -12.83
CA ILE A 84 1.31 26.56 -12.32
C ILE A 84 0.59 26.56 -10.96
N GLU A 85 -0.49 25.79 -10.83
CA GLU A 85 -1.18 25.63 -9.53
C GLU A 85 -0.28 24.98 -8.48
N LEU A 86 0.47 23.95 -8.85
CA LEU A 86 1.46 23.33 -7.97
C LEU A 86 2.51 24.35 -7.51
N LEU A 87 3.01 25.18 -8.42
CA LEU A 87 3.95 26.26 -8.07
C LEU A 87 3.34 27.20 -7.03
N ASN A 88 2.09 27.65 -7.22
CA ASN A 88 1.41 28.53 -6.27
C ASN A 88 1.32 27.89 -4.88
N VAL A 89 0.96 26.60 -4.82
CA VAL A 89 0.82 25.85 -3.56
C VAL A 89 2.14 25.71 -2.81
N ILE A 90 3.25 25.44 -3.50
CA ILE A 90 4.55 25.16 -2.87
C ILE A 90 5.43 26.40 -2.71
N SER A 91 5.03 27.56 -3.25
CA SER A 91 5.88 28.76 -3.28
C SER A 91 6.34 29.20 -1.89
N ASP A 92 5.46 29.14 -0.89
CA ASP A 92 5.78 29.54 0.49
C ASP A 92 6.29 28.38 1.36
N ASP A 93 6.50 27.20 0.78
CA ASP A 93 6.99 26.02 1.47
C ASP A 93 8.46 25.77 1.09
N ASP A 94 9.37 26.11 2.00
CA ASP A 94 10.81 25.95 1.75
C ASP A 94 11.27 24.50 1.67
N THR A 95 10.47 23.55 2.17
CA THR A 95 10.79 22.12 2.01
C THR A 95 10.62 21.64 0.56
N PHE A 96 9.95 22.42 -0.29
CA PHE A 96 9.75 22.11 -1.70
C PHE A 96 10.73 22.84 -2.63
N ILE A 97 11.87 23.31 -2.12
CA ILE A 97 12.83 24.12 -2.89
C ILE A 97 13.23 23.49 -4.24
N PHE A 98 13.49 22.17 -4.28
CA PHE A 98 13.86 21.50 -5.53
C PHE A 98 12.71 21.49 -6.54
N ALA A 99 11.50 21.12 -6.11
CA ALA A 99 10.31 21.13 -6.95
C ALA A 99 9.99 22.55 -7.46
N HIS A 100 10.07 23.55 -6.58
CA HIS A 100 9.91 24.95 -6.91
C HIS A 100 10.91 25.41 -7.97
N ASN A 101 12.19 25.08 -7.82
CA ASN A 101 13.23 25.49 -8.76
C ASN A 101 13.12 24.78 -10.11
N ILE A 102 12.74 23.50 -10.12
CA ILE A 102 12.44 22.76 -11.35
C ILE A 102 11.35 23.49 -12.15
N LEU A 103 10.28 23.93 -11.49
CA LEU A 103 9.20 24.68 -12.12
C LEU A 103 9.64 26.08 -12.57
N ALA A 104 10.27 26.85 -11.68
CA ALA A 104 10.70 28.21 -11.96
C ALA A 104 11.67 28.29 -13.15
N LEU A 105 12.59 27.33 -13.24
CA LEU A 105 13.60 27.25 -14.30
C LEU A 105 13.13 26.47 -15.53
N GLY A 106 11.97 25.78 -15.46
CA GLY A 106 11.48 24.93 -16.54
C GLY A 106 12.33 23.68 -16.78
N ILE A 107 13.04 23.19 -15.77
CA ILE A 107 13.94 22.03 -15.90
C ILE A 107 13.11 20.79 -16.25
N ASN A 108 13.42 20.14 -17.36
CA ASN A 108 12.84 18.87 -17.79
C ASN A 108 13.77 18.17 -18.79
N LYS A 109 13.57 16.87 -19.02
CA LYS A 109 14.43 16.06 -19.90
C LYS A 109 14.04 16.09 -21.39
N TYR A 110 12.94 16.75 -21.76
CA TYR A 110 12.32 16.58 -23.07
C TYR A 110 12.61 17.74 -24.02
N VAL A 111 12.39 18.97 -23.55
CA VAL A 111 12.57 20.18 -24.35
C VAL A 111 13.25 21.25 -23.50
N GLU A 112 14.05 22.10 -24.12
CA GLU A 112 14.45 23.36 -23.51
C GLU A 112 13.17 24.17 -23.22
N SER A 113 12.81 24.25 -21.95
CA SER A 113 11.70 25.11 -21.53
C SER A 113 12.25 26.46 -21.13
N HIS A 114 11.47 27.50 -21.40
CA HIS A 114 11.80 28.83 -20.95
C HIS A 114 11.59 28.92 -19.45
N ARG A 115 12.51 29.64 -18.78
CA ARG A 115 12.35 30.07 -17.40
C ARG A 115 11.04 30.84 -17.26
N LEU A 116 10.29 30.56 -16.20
CA LEU A 116 9.10 31.31 -15.87
C LEU A 116 9.50 32.71 -15.37
N ASN A 117 9.05 33.75 -16.05
CA ASN A 117 9.33 35.14 -15.63
C ASN A 117 8.51 35.58 -14.41
N ILE A 118 7.55 34.77 -13.98
CA ILE A 118 6.61 35.07 -12.88
C ILE A 118 7.17 34.75 -11.49
N CYS A 119 8.25 33.97 -11.40
CA CYS A 119 8.86 33.60 -10.12
C CYS A 119 10.39 33.52 -10.22
N LYS A 120 11.07 33.84 -9.11
CA LYS A 120 12.53 33.70 -9.01
C LYS A 120 12.85 32.35 -8.37
N PRO A 121 13.83 31.58 -8.87
CA PRO A 121 14.28 30.38 -8.21
C PRO A 121 14.78 30.71 -6.80
N LYS A 122 14.51 29.83 -5.85
CA LYS A 122 15.00 29.89 -4.47
C LYS A 122 16.48 29.51 -4.43
N LEU A 123 17.22 30.09 -3.48
CA LEU A 123 18.65 29.84 -3.32
C LEU A 123 18.89 28.46 -2.70
N GLU A 124 19.55 27.57 -3.44
CA GLU A 124 20.02 26.27 -2.93
C GLU A 124 21.35 26.47 -2.21
N SER A 125 21.32 26.62 -0.88
CA SER A 125 22.53 26.69 -0.05
C SER A 125 23.16 25.31 0.17
N LEU A 126 24.42 25.26 0.61
CA LEU A 126 25.13 24.00 0.86
C LEU A 126 24.46 23.13 1.94
N ASP A 127 23.77 23.76 2.88
CA ASP A 127 23.06 23.13 4.01
C ASP A 127 21.56 22.93 3.74
N VAL A 128 21.11 23.07 2.48
CA VAL A 128 19.69 23.02 2.12
C VAL A 128 19.02 21.72 2.57
N ILE A 129 19.69 20.57 2.42
CA ILE A 129 19.12 19.27 2.80
C ILE A 129 18.82 19.23 4.31
N SER A 130 19.80 19.58 5.13
CA SER A 130 19.62 19.61 6.59
C SER A 130 18.55 20.61 7.04
N LYS A 131 18.42 21.75 6.35
CA LYS A 131 17.32 22.70 6.60
C LYS A 131 15.95 22.08 6.30
N ILE A 132 15.82 21.35 5.18
CA ILE A 132 14.59 20.64 4.83
C ILE A 132 14.27 19.58 5.88
N GLU A 133 15.23 18.73 6.24
CA GLU A 133 15.06 17.68 7.25
C GLU A 133 14.62 18.24 8.61
N ASN A 134 15.28 19.30 9.08
CA ASN A 134 14.89 19.97 10.32
C ASN A 134 13.44 20.48 10.27
N LEU A 135 13.04 21.13 9.16
CA LEU A 135 11.66 21.58 8.98
C LEU A 135 10.67 20.40 8.93
N ILE A 136 11.04 19.27 8.31
CA ILE A 136 10.18 18.07 8.29
C ILE A 136 9.97 17.57 9.73
N CYS A 137 11.04 17.44 10.52
CA CYS A 137 10.98 16.99 11.91
C CYS A 137 10.22 17.96 12.82
N GLU A 138 10.43 19.27 12.69
CA GLU A 138 9.69 20.28 13.46
C GLU A 138 8.19 20.15 13.23
N TYR A 139 7.78 19.95 11.97
CA TYR A 139 6.38 19.83 11.60
C TYR A 139 5.78 18.44 11.82
N LYS A 140 6.55 17.48 12.37
CA LYS A 140 6.16 16.09 12.61
C LYS A 140 5.76 15.36 11.32
N GLU A 141 6.44 15.70 10.22
CA GLU A 141 6.24 15.13 8.89
C GLU A 141 7.23 13.99 8.57
N ASP A 142 8.08 13.63 9.54
CA ASP A 142 9.16 12.64 9.47
C ASP A 142 8.67 11.22 9.83
N TYR A 143 7.63 10.76 9.11
CA TYR A 143 7.02 9.44 9.28
C TYR A 143 6.70 8.81 7.91
N PRO A 144 6.58 7.46 7.80
CA PRO A 144 6.82 6.49 8.86
C PRO A 144 8.32 6.34 9.15
N LYS A 145 8.65 5.97 10.40
CA LYS A 145 10.01 5.63 10.81
C LYS A 145 10.19 4.12 10.89
N SER A 146 11.42 3.68 10.67
CA SER A 146 11.81 2.27 10.76
C SER A 146 12.25 1.82 12.16
N ASN A 147 12.54 2.76 13.06
CA ASN A 147 13.04 2.45 14.40
C ASN A 147 12.35 3.33 15.45
N LEU A 148 11.98 2.72 16.59
CA LEU A 148 11.29 3.42 17.69
C LEU A 148 12.18 4.52 18.30
N SER A 149 13.49 4.28 18.42
CA SER A 149 14.43 5.24 19.02
C SER A 149 14.39 6.60 18.33
N GLU A 150 14.17 6.66 17.02
CA GLU A 150 14.09 7.91 16.28
C GLU A 150 12.89 8.78 16.72
N PHE A 151 11.77 8.18 17.12
CA PHE A 151 10.67 8.93 17.76
C PHE A 151 11.05 9.35 19.18
N LEU A 152 11.68 8.45 19.93
CA LEU A 152 12.03 8.65 21.33
C LEU A 152 13.19 9.64 21.56
N MET A 153 13.93 10.02 20.52
CA MET A 153 14.88 11.14 20.61
C MET A 153 14.21 12.47 20.96
N GLN A 154 12.90 12.60 20.73
CA GLN A 154 12.13 13.77 21.13
C GLN A 154 11.72 13.66 22.59
N LYS A 155 12.02 14.70 23.38
CA LYS A 155 11.76 14.75 24.82
C LYS A 155 10.32 14.37 25.19
N ASP A 156 9.33 14.98 24.53
CA ASP A 156 7.91 14.78 24.87
C ASP A 156 7.44 13.35 24.51
N ASN A 157 8.01 12.73 23.47
CA ASN A 157 7.72 11.34 23.13
C ASN A 157 8.37 10.37 24.14
N TRP A 158 9.60 10.66 24.56
CA TRP A 158 10.30 9.87 25.59
C TRP A 158 9.55 9.87 26.92
N GLU A 159 9.17 11.07 27.40
CA GLU A 159 8.39 11.21 28.62
C GLU A 159 7.04 10.48 28.53
N PHE A 160 6.34 10.62 27.40
CA PHE A 160 5.10 9.88 27.16
C PHE A 160 5.32 8.36 27.20
N TYR A 161 6.32 7.86 26.48
CA TYR A 161 6.65 6.43 26.42
C TYR A 161 6.98 5.88 27.80
N CYS A 162 7.86 6.53 28.57
CA CYS A 162 8.22 6.08 29.91
C CYS A 162 7.02 6.00 30.86
N ASN A 163 6.09 6.95 30.77
CA ASN A 163 4.91 7.01 31.64
C ASN A 163 3.90 5.88 31.37
N HIS A 164 3.81 5.39 30.13
CA HIS A 164 2.80 4.38 29.75
C HIS A 164 3.40 2.97 29.60
N ASN A 165 4.69 2.85 29.26
CA ASN A 165 5.32 1.57 28.99
C ASN A 165 5.42 0.66 30.23
N SER A 166 5.55 1.25 31.42
CA SER A 166 5.54 0.52 32.70
C SER A 166 4.24 -0.26 32.92
N GLU A 167 3.11 0.31 32.52
CA GLU A 167 1.77 -0.27 32.68
C GLU A 167 1.43 -1.23 31.54
N LEU A 168 1.71 -0.85 30.29
CA LEU A 168 1.28 -1.60 29.11
C LEU A 168 2.17 -2.80 28.78
N GLN A 169 3.46 -2.72 29.12
CA GLN A 169 4.46 -3.77 28.89
C GLN A 169 4.48 -4.33 27.45
N LYS A 170 4.20 -3.48 26.45
CA LYS A 170 4.21 -3.86 25.03
C LYS A 170 5.64 -3.85 24.48
N ASP A 171 5.85 -4.57 23.39
CA ASP A 171 7.17 -4.67 22.75
C ASP A 171 7.50 -3.44 21.88
N GLU A 172 8.75 -3.38 21.42
CA GLU A 172 9.25 -2.30 20.55
C GLU A 172 8.43 -2.14 19.27
N LYS A 173 8.01 -3.25 18.66
CA LYS A 173 7.28 -3.25 17.39
C LYS A 173 5.90 -2.61 17.55
N TRP A 174 5.18 -2.99 18.61
CA TRP A 174 3.88 -2.43 18.93
C TRP A 174 3.97 -0.91 19.15
N TRP A 175 4.98 -0.44 19.88
CA TRP A 175 5.20 0.99 20.09
C TRP A 175 5.59 1.74 18.82
N LEU A 176 6.45 1.15 17.97
CA LEU A 176 6.80 1.72 16.67
C LEU A 176 5.56 1.89 15.80
N GLU A 177 4.69 0.88 15.75
CA GLU A 177 3.41 0.94 15.03
C GLU A 177 2.50 2.03 15.61
N ALA A 178 2.36 2.11 16.94
CA ALA A 178 1.54 3.12 17.62
C ALA A 178 1.99 4.56 17.26
N PHE A 179 3.31 4.84 17.33
CA PHE A 179 3.84 6.15 16.97
C PHE A 179 3.66 6.45 15.48
N ASN A 180 3.91 5.50 14.58
CA ASN A 180 3.73 5.69 13.15
C ASN A 180 2.26 6.04 12.80
N TYR A 181 1.30 5.29 13.33
CA TYR A 181 -0.13 5.60 13.12
C TYR A 181 -0.54 6.92 13.75
N ALA A 182 -0.05 7.22 14.95
CA ALA A 182 -0.34 8.49 15.62
C ALA A 182 0.20 9.69 14.83
N TYR A 183 1.42 9.62 14.30
CA TYR A 183 2.00 10.68 13.46
C TYR A 183 1.24 10.84 12.14
N GLU A 184 0.86 9.74 11.49
CA GLU A 184 0.05 9.79 10.28
C GLU A 184 -1.32 10.44 10.52
N LEU A 185 -2.01 10.05 11.59
CA LEU A 185 -3.30 10.63 11.95
C LEU A 185 -3.17 12.09 12.38
N PHE A 186 -2.13 12.41 13.17
CA PHE A 186 -1.81 13.78 13.53
C PHE A 186 -1.59 14.65 12.28
N ASP A 187 -0.88 14.15 11.27
CA ASP A 187 -0.67 14.86 10.01
C ASP A 187 -1.98 15.14 9.26
N LYS A 188 -2.90 14.17 9.22
CA LYS A 188 -4.24 14.34 8.62
C LYS A 188 -5.10 15.35 9.39
N VAL A 189 -4.97 15.39 10.71
CA VAL A 189 -5.75 16.26 11.58
C VAL A 189 -5.20 17.69 11.58
N ARG A 190 -3.88 17.86 11.71
CA ARG A 190 -3.23 19.17 11.81
C ARG A 190 -3.47 20.01 10.57
N VAL A 191 -3.60 19.39 9.38
CA VAL A 191 -3.85 20.14 8.12
C VAL A 191 -5.28 20.68 8.03
N LYS A 192 -6.18 20.19 8.90
CA LYS A 192 -7.58 20.61 9.02
C LYS A 192 -7.84 21.47 10.27
N TYR A 193 -6.79 22.04 10.88
CA TYR A 193 -6.91 22.81 12.12
C TYR A 193 -7.86 24.01 12.03
N TYR A 194 -8.12 24.55 10.83
CA TYR A 194 -9.09 25.63 10.62
C TYR A 194 -10.54 25.23 10.96
N ASP A 195 -10.86 23.94 11.04
CA ASP A 195 -12.16 23.43 11.48
C ASP A 195 -11.97 22.32 12.53
N PRO A 196 -11.62 22.68 13.78
CA PRO A 196 -11.32 21.71 14.83
C PRO A 196 -12.53 20.81 15.15
N PHE A 197 -13.75 21.33 14.98
CA PHE A 197 -15.00 20.60 15.21
C PHE A 197 -15.20 19.45 14.22
N LYS A 198 -14.75 19.59 12.97
CA LYS A 198 -14.74 18.48 12.02
C LYS A 198 -13.51 17.60 12.17
N ALA A 199 -12.34 18.21 12.41
CA ALA A 199 -11.08 17.50 12.52
C ALA A 199 -11.06 16.47 13.67
N GLN A 200 -11.75 16.77 14.79
CA GLN A 200 -11.86 15.84 15.92
C GLN A 200 -12.41 14.46 15.52
N TYR A 201 -13.27 14.38 14.50
CA TYR A 201 -13.93 13.13 14.11
C TYR A 201 -12.97 12.14 13.45
N ILE A 202 -11.83 12.60 12.93
CA ILE A 202 -10.78 11.70 12.46
C ILE A 202 -10.21 10.90 13.65
N ILE A 203 -10.06 11.55 14.81
CA ILE A 203 -9.52 10.96 16.04
C ILE A 203 -10.62 10.18 16.79
N LYS A 204 -11.82 10.75 16.89
CA LYS A 204 -12.92 10.15 17.66
C LYS A 204 -13.55 8.92 17.01
N ASN A 205 -13.21 8.63 15.76
CA ASN A 205 -13.71 7.48 15.00
C ASN A 205 -12.59 6.54 14.55
N ILE A 206 -11.44 6.55 15.23
CA ILE A 206 -10.42 5.55 14.95
C ILE A 206 -10.95 4.14 15.19
N TYR A 207 -10.53 3.20 14.35
CA TYR A 207 -10.87 1.79 14.50
C TYR A 207 -9.68 0.95 14.01
N PHE A 208 -9.02 0.28 14.95
CA PHE A 208 -7.93 -0.67 14.70
C PHE A 208 -8.28 -2.08 15.18
N ASN A 209 -9.51 -2.27 15.69
CA ASN A 209 -9.96 -3.53 16.28
C ASN A 209 -9.11 -3.98 17.49
N ASP A 210 -8.46 -3.03 18.16
CA ASP A 210 -7.65 -3.25 19.36
C ASP A 210 -7.98 -2.16 20.39
N LYS A 211 -8.59 -2.58 21.49
CA LYS A 211 -9.11 -1.71 22.56
C LYS A 211 -8.01 -1.09 23.43
N GLU A 212 -6.80 -1.65 23.43
CA GLU A 212 -5.65 -1.08 24.12
C GLU A 212 -4.86 -0.14 23.20
N PHE A 213 -4.73 -0.49 21.91
CA PHE A 213 -3.97 0.28 20.92
C PHE A 213 -4.61 1.63 20.59
N GLU A 214 -5.93 1.64 20.39
CA GLU A 214 -6.66 2.85 20.02
C GLU A 214 -6.53 4.00 21.04
N PRO A 215 -6.79 3.82 22.35
CA PRO A 215 -6.58 4.86 23.35
C PRO A 215 -5.14 5.41 23.37
N ILE A 216 -4.14 4.55 23.15
CA ILE A 216 -2.74 4.96 23.13
C ILE A 216 -2.42 5.81 21.91
N ILE A 217 -2.94 5.46 20.73
CA ILE A 217 -2.84 6.32 19.54
C ILE A 217 -3.45 7.70 19.81
N VAL A 218 -4.66 7.77 20.39
CA VAL A 218 -5.31 9.05 20.73
C VAL A 218 -4.46 9.85 21.71
N ALA A 219 -3.89 9.19 22.72
CA ALA A 219 -3.05 9.82 23.73
C ALA A 219 -1.74 10.37 23.13
N ILE A 220 -1.09 9.63 22.22
CA ILE A 220 0.09 10.13 21.49
C ILE A 220 -0.31 11.35 20.62
N ILE A 221 -1.42 11.27 19.88
CA ILE A 221 -1.90 12.40 19.06
C ILE A 221 -2.15 13.64 19.93
N LYS A 222 -2.78 13.47 21.11
CA LYS A 222 -2.97 14.56 22.06
C LYS A 222 -1.64 15.15 22.51
N ASN A 223 -0.67 14.31 22.89
CA ASN A 223 0.67 14.75 23.24
C ASN A 223 1.35 15.54 22.11
N LEU A 224 1.16 15.12 20.86
CA LEU A 224 1.65 15.85 19.70
C LEU A 224 0.97 17.21 19.57
N ILE A 225 -0.36 17.29 19.67
CA ILE A 225 -1.13 18.54 19.58
C ILE A 225 -0.71 19.52 20.67
N ASP A 226 -0.60 19.06 21.91
CA ASP A 226 -0.28 19.89 23.08
C ASP A 226 1.14 20.49 22.99
N ASN A 227 2.08 19.75 22.38
CA ASN A 227 3.46 20.18 22.21
C ASN A 227 3.78 20.74 20.81
N TYR A 228 2.78 20.92 19.95
CA TYR A 228 2.98 21.41 18.58
C TYR A 228 3.09 22.94 18.52
N ASN A 229 4.33 23.45 18.43
CA ASN A 229 4.60 24.89 18.51
C ASN A 229 5.15 25.53 17.20
N CYS A 230 4.87 24.96 16.02
CA CYS A 230 5.41 25.49 14.77
C CYS A 230 4.75 26.83 14.34
N ASN A 231 5.60 27.82 14.00
CA ASN A 231 5.33 29.13 13.37
C ASN A 231 4.74 30.27 14.20
N ASN A 232 4.69 30.21 15.54
CA ASN A 232 4.21 31.32 16.39
C ASN A 232 2.85 31.94 15.99
N ASP A 233 1.99 31.18 15.30
CA ASP A 233 0.67 31.62 14.87
C ASP A 233 -0.34 31.40 16.01
N ASP A 234 -0.79 32.51 16.62
CA ASP A 234 -1.76 32.51 17.73
C ASP A 234 -3.10 31.88 17.37
N GLU A 235 -3.59 32.09 16.15
CA GLU A 235 -4.88 31.55 15.74
C GLU A 235 -4.79 30.02 15.59
N LYS A 236 -3.75 29.54 14.91
CA LYS A 236 -3.45 28.11 14.80
C LYS A 236 -3.31 27.46 16.18
N ARG A 237 -2.56 28.07 17.10
CA ARG A 237 -2.39 27.57 18.47
C ARG A 237 -3.73 27.46 19.21
N LYS A 238 -4.58 28.49 19.12
CA LYS A 238 -5.91 28.46 19.75
C LYS A 238 -6.79 27.35 19.17
N ARG A 239 -6.80 27.16 17.85
CA ARG A 239 -7.60 26.13 17.19
C ARG A 239 -7.12 24.71 17.52
N LEU A 240 -5.82 24.48 17.58
CA LEU A 240 -5.25 23.21 18.02
C LEU A 240 -5.54 22.93 19.50
N LYS A 241 -5.52 23.97 20.35
CA LYS A 241 -5.94 23.83 21.75
C LYS A 241 -7.43 23.47 21.88
N MET A 242 -8.30 24.05 21.06
CA MET A 242 -9.72 23.65 21.01
C MET A 242 -9.87 22.18 20.63
N LEU A 243 -9.11 21.72 19.63
CA LEU A 243 -9.09 20.32 19.23
C LEU A 243 -8.60 19.41 20.38
N SER A 244 -7.53 19.78 21.09
CA SER A 244 -7.02 19.03 22.24
C SER A 244 -8.10 18.83 23.32
N VAL A 245 -8.82 19.89 23.69
CA VAL A 245 -9.94 19.82 24.64
C VAL A 245 -11.06 18.90 24.12
N MET A 246 -11.38 18.97 22.84
CA MET A 246 -12.42 18.12 22.26
C MET A 246 -12.05 16.63 22.31
N ILE A 247 -10.78 16.27 22.09
CA ILE A 247 -10.36 14.87 22.10
C ILE A 247 -10.20 14.28 23.51
N GLU A 248 -10.11 15.10 24.57
CA GLU A 248 -10.13 14.62 25.96
C GLU A 248 -11.40 13.83 26.28
N GLU A 249 -12.52 14.18 25.64
CA GLU A 249 -13.78 13.49 25.79
C GLU A 249 -13.77 12.07 25.18
N TYR A 250 -12.74 11.66 24.41
CA TYR A 250 -12.72 10.39 23.68
C TYR A 250 -13.07 9.19 24.57
N ASN A 251 -12.46 9.11 25.76
CA ASN A 251 -12.71 8.04 26.74
C ASN A 251 -13.74 8.42 27.81
N SER A 252 -14.36 9.60 27.71
CA SER A 252 -15.34 10.01 28.72
C SER A 252 -16.62 9.19 28.60
N GLU A 253 -17.17 8.78 29.74
CA GLU A 253 -18.40 7.99 29.78
C GLU A 253 -19.60 8.75 29.17
N SER A 254 -19.62 10.07 29.28
CA SER A 254 -20.63 10.93 28.63
C SER A 254 -20.54 10.87 27.10
N TYR A 255 -19.33 10.80 26.54
CA TYR A 255 -19.11 10.69 25.10
C TYR A 255 -19.36 9.27 24.59
N LEU A 256 -18.98 8.24 25.33
CA LEU A 256 -19.14 6.85 24.88
C LEU A 256 -20.57 6.30 25.06
N ASN A 257 -21.53 7.09 25.56
CA ASN A 257 -22.92 6.65 25.74
C ASN A 257 -23.89 7.23 24.71
N ILE A 258 -25.00 6.50 24.49
CA ILE A 258 -26.16 6.97 23.73
C ILE A 258 -26.67 8.25 24.38
N ASP A 259 -26.96 9.27 23.58
CA ASP A 259 -27.46 10.55 24.10
C ASP A 259 -28.71 10.36 24.97
N LYS A 260 -28.77 11.05 26.12
CA LYS A 260 -29.90 11.01 27.07
C LYS A 260 -31.24 11.28 26.37
N TYR A 261 -31.24 12.11 25.32
CA TYR A 261 -32.41 12.36 24.48
C TYR A 261 -32.99 11.06 23.89
N TYR A 262 -32.13 10.21 23.33
CA TYR A 262 -32.54 8.94 22.74
C TYR A 262 -32.87 7.91 23.82
N GLN A 263 -32.07 7.84 24.89
CA GLN A 263 -32.29 6.88 25.98
C GLN A 263 -33.71 6.96 26.56
N LYS A 264 -34.23 8.17 26.75
CA LYS A 264 -35.60 8.40 27.27
C LYS A 264 -36.72 7.93 26.34
N LYS A 265 -36.42 7.65 25.07
CA LYS A 265 -37.40 7.33 24.02
C LYS A 265 -37.18 5.94 23.40
N LEU A 266 -36.14 5.20 23.80
CA LEU A 266 -35.77 3.90 23.23
C LEU A 266 -36.95 2.93 22.99
N PRO A 267 -37.91 2.77 23.92
CA PRO A 267 -39.04 1.85 23.71
C PRO A 267 -40.00 2.24 22.58
N SER A 268 -40.03 3.51 22.16
CA SER A 268 -40.98 4.04 21.15
C SER A 268 -40.28 4.61 19.91
N LEU A 269 -38.95 4.50 19.82
CA LEU A 269 -38.21 4.98 18.67
C LEU A 269 -38.46 4.10 17.46
N ASN A 270 -38.73 4.75 16.32
CA ASN A 270 -38.70 4.10 15.02
C ASN A 270 -37.27 4.21 14.45
N PRO A 271 -36.52 3.11 14.29
CA PRO A 271 -35.15 3.10 13.79
C PRO A 271 -34.97 3.79 12.42
N ASP A 272 -35.96 3.69 11.53
CA ASP A 272 -35.91 4.25 10.17
C ASP A 272 -35.94 5.78 10.16
N LYS A 273 -36.42 6.40 11.25
CA LYS A 273 -36.51 7.87 11.40
C LYS A 273 -35.33 8.46 12.18
N ILE A 274 -34.42 7.64 12.68
CA ILE A 274 -33.27 8.11 13.48
C ILE A 274 -32.23 8.75 12.56
N ASN A 275 -31.73 9.93 12.97
CA ASN A 275 -30.54 10.50 12.36
C ASN A 275 -29.30 9.76 12.88
N TRP A 276 -28.96 8.65 12.20
CA TRP A 276 -27.87 7.77 12.61
C TRP A 276 -26.51 8.45 12.66
N LEU A 277 -26.25 9.46 11.82
CA LEU A 277 -25.02 10.25 11.89
C LEU A 277 -24.88 10.92 13.27
N LYS A 278 -25.96 11.55 13.78
CA LYS A 278 -25.95 12.19 15.10
C LYS A 278 -26.04 11.15 16.23
N ALA A 279 -26.88 10.14 16.08
CA ALA A 279 -27.14 9.13 17.11
C ALA A 279 -25.90 8.27 17.44
N THR A 280 -25.02 8.08 16.47
CA THR A 280 -23.75 7.35 16.62
C THR A 280 -22.53 8.26 16.82
N LYS A 281 -22.75 9.58 16.97
CA LYS A 281 -21.69 10.60 17.06
C LYS A 281 -20.65 10.47 15.93
N VAL A 282 -21.14 10.48 14.70
CA VAL A 282 -20.34 10.33 13.46
C VAL A 282 -19.76 8.92 13.32
N PHE A 283 -20.59 7.90 13.59
CA PHE A 283 -20.25 6.49 13.42
C PHE A 283 -19.14 5.98 14.32
N ASN A 284 -19.10 6.47 15.57
CA ASN A 284 -18.23 5.89 16.58
C ASN A 284 -18.67 4.45 16.88
N TYR A 285 -17.77 3.49 16.67
CA TYR A 285 -18.07 2.06 16.73
C TYR A 285 -18.51 1.61 18.14
N ASN A 286 -17.98 2.20 19.21
CA ASN A 286 -18.43 1.88 20.58
C ASN A 286 -19.90 2.25 20.79
N ILE A 287 -20.34 3.39 20.24
CA ILE A 287 -21.73 3.83 20.34
C ILE A 287 -22.64 3.00 19.43
N ILE A 288 -22.18 2.63 18.23
CA ILE A 288 -22.91 1.70 17.35
C ILE A 288 -23.17 0.40 18.10
N ARG A 289 -22.14 -0.19 18.72
CA ARG A 289 -22.29 -1.42 19.49
C ARG A 289 -23.31 -1.27 20.62
N LYS A 290 -23.31 -0.15 21.34
CA LYS A 290 -24.32 0.13 22.39
C LYS A 290 -25.74 0.25 21.86
N TRP A 291 -25.92 0.81 20.65
CA TRP A 291 -27.24 0.82 20.00
C TRP A 291 -27.71 -0.58 19.64
N VAL A 292 -26.84 -1.38 19.04
CA VAL A 292 -27.17 -2.74 18.57
C VAL A 292 -27.49 -3.67 19.72
N PHE A 293 -26.76 -3.60 20.84
CA PHE A 293 -26.97 -4.49 21.98
C PHE A 293 -27.78 -3.86 23.13
N HIS A 294 -28.60 -2.85 22.83
CA HIS A 294 -29.48 -2.30 23.86
C HIS A 294 -30.65 -3.26 24.14
N ASP A 295 -30.99 -3.47 25.42
CA ASP A 295 -32.01 -4.43 25.87
C ASP A 295 -33.43 -4.11 25.36
N SER A 296 -33.67 -2.87 24.94
CA SER A 296 -34.96 -2.44 24.38
C SER A 296 -35.24 -2.95 22.97
N PHE A 297 -34.25 -3.55 22.29
CA PHE A 297 -34.40 -4.03 20.92
C PHE A 297 -34.38 -5.55 20.85
N ASN A 298 -35.36 -6.12 20.14
CA ASN A 298 -35.39 -7.54 19.79
C ASN A 298 -34.42 -7.87 18.64
N HIS A 299 -34.20 -9.16 18.38
CA HIS A 299 -33.25 -9.63 17.36
C HIS A 299 -33.41 -8.95 15.98
N ASP A 300 -34.62 -8.93 15.43
CA ASP A 300 -34.88 -8.32 14.12
C ASP A 300 -34.61 -6.81 14.10
N GLN A 301 -34.95 -6.12 15.19
CA GLN A 301 -34.65 -4.69 15.35
C GLN A 301 -33.15 -4.45 15.41
N ARG A 302 -32.37 -5.31 16.10
CA ARG A 302 -30.90 -5.20 16.16
C ARG A 302 -30.29 -5.34 14.76
N LEU A 303 -30.70 -6.35 13.99
CA LEU A 303 -30.24 -6.53 12.61
C LEU A 303 -30.63 -5.37 11.69
N ASN A 304 -31.86 -4.86 11.81
CA ASN A 304 -32.29 -3.69 11.05
C ASN A 304 -31.46 -2.44 11.39
N ILE A 305 -31.16 -2.21 12.68
CA ILE A 305 -30.30 -1.09 13.12
C ILE A 305 -28.92 -1.19 12.46
N ILE A 306 -28.29 -2.37 12.43
CA ILE A 306 -27.00 -2.57 11.77
C ILE A 306 -27.09 -2.15 10.30
N ASN A 307 -28.09 -2.65 9.57
CA ASN A 307 -28.27 -2.35 8.14
C ASN A 307 -28.51 -0.85 7.88
N LEU A 308 -29.29 -0.19 8.73
CA LEU A 308 -29.55 1.25 8.61
C LEU A 308 -28.29 2.09 8.86
N ILE A 309 -27.52 1.75 9.89
CA ILE A 309 -26.27 2.44 10.23
C ILE A 309 -25.22 2.21 9.11
N GLU A 310 -25.01 0.97 8.68
CA GLU A 310 -24.05 0.61 7.64
C GLU A 310 -24.35 1.33 6.32
N LYS A 311 -25.60 1.27 5.86
CA LYS A 311 -26.04 1.99 4.65
C LYS A 311 -25.80 3.49 4.75
N LYS A 312 -26.09 4.07 5.92
CA LYS A 312 -25.88 5.50 6.17
C LYS A 312 -24.39 5.84 6.24
N TYR A 313 -23.56 4.99 6.83
CA TYR A 313 -22.11 5.13 6.92
C TYR A 313 -21.47 5.23 5.53
N TYR A 314 -21.72 4.29 4.63
CA TYR A 314 -21.12 4.33 3.29
C TYR A 314 -21.57 5.53 2.46
N LYS A 315 -22.82 5.96 2.61
CA LYS A 315 -23.30 7.20 1.97
C LYS A 315 -22.52 8.43 2.46
N GLU A 316 -22.30 8.54 3.77
CA GLU A 316 -21.53 9.65 4.35
C GLU A 316 -20.05 9.55 4.02
N LYS A 317 -19.48 8.33 3.96
CA LYS A 317 -18.06 8.10 3.60
C LYS A 317 -17.74 8.58 2.19
N VAL A 318 -18.64 8.39 1.23
CA VAL A 318 -18.51 8.95 -0.13
C VAL A 318 -18.51 10.48 -0.12
N SER A 319 -19.28 11.09 0.79
CA SER A 319 -19.41 12.55 0.89
C SER A 319 -18.25 13.19 1.67
N TYR A 320 -17.69 12.46 2.63
CA TYR A 320 -16.65 12.93 3.56
C TYR A 320 -15.51 11.91 3.72
N PRO A 321 -14.82 11.52 2.63
CA PRO A 321 -13.77 10.50 2.67
C PRO A 321 -12.54 10.94 3.49
N ASP A 322 -12.33 12.25 3.63
CA ASP A 322 -11.22 12.82 4.41
C ASP A 322 -11.47 12.78 5.94
N ILE A 323 -12.68 12.40 6.39
CA ILE A 323 -13.04 12.29 7.82
C ILE A 323 -13.32 10.83 8.18
N LEU A 324 -14.07 10.12 7.34
CA LEU A 324 -14.43 8.71 7.55
C LEU A 324 -13.41 7.80 6.84
N ILE A 325 -12.21 7.70 7.42
CA ILE A 325 -11.05 7.10 6.76
C ILE A 325 -10.95 5.57 6.88
N TYR A 326 -11.63 4.95 7.84
CA TYR A 326 -11.57 3.51 8.09
C TYR A 326 -12.52 2.74 7.19
N ASP A 327 -12.28 1.45 6.97
CA ASP A 327 -13.28 0.55 6.40
C ASP A 327 -13.92 -0.27 7.53
N LEU A 328 -15.24 -0.11 7.70
CA LEU A 328 -16.00 -0.79 8.76
C LEU A 328 -16.76 -2.02 8.24
N SER A 329 -16.48 -2.48 7.01
CA SER A 329 -17.14 -3.65 6.42
C SER A 329 -17.06 -4.88 7.32
N GLU A 330 -15.85 -5.21 7.79
CA GLU A 330 -15.61 -6.34 8.69
C GLU A 330 -16.27 -6.12 10.05
N TYR A 331 -16.23 -4.90 10.59
CA TYR A 331 -16.87 -4.55 11.84
C TYR A 331 -18.40 -4.78 11.80
N PHE A 332 -19.08 -4.34 10.74
CA PHE A 332 -20.52 -4.56 10.58
C PHE A 332 -20.85 -6.03 10.40
N GLN A 333 -20.00 -6.79 9.71
CA GLN A 333 -20.17 -8.24 9.59
C GLN A 333 -20.05 -8.93 10.95
N ASN A 334 -19.00 -8.62 11.71
CA ASN A 334 -18.79 -9.17 13.05
C ASN A 334 -19.95 -8.84 14.01
N LEU A 335 -20.53 -7.63 13.92
CA LEU A 335 -21.72 -7.28 14.69
C LEU A 335 -22.93 -8.16 14.36
N ARG A 336 -23.17 -8.47 13.08
CA ARG A 336 -24.27 -9.35 12.67
C ARG A 336 -24.05 -10.76 13.21
N ASP A 337 -22.84 -11.27 13.08
CA ASP A 337 -22.48 -12.61 13.53
C ASP A 337 -22.63 -12.74 15.05
N GLU A 338 -22.28 -11.70 15.81
CA GLU A 338 -22.48 -11.64 17.26
C GLU A 338 -23.98 -11.61 17.64
N VAL A 339 -24.81 -10.82 16.93
CA VAL A 339 -26.27 -10.79 17.15
C VAL A 339 -26.91 -12.15 16.84
N ASN A 340 -26.47 -12.82 15.78
CA ASN A 340 -26.96 -14.16 15.39
C ASN A 340 -26.50 -15.25 16.37
N SER A 341 -25.27 -15.16 16.87
CA SER A 341 -24.73 -16.13 17.84
C SER A 341 -25.44 -16.05 19.20
N ASN A 342 -25.85 -14.85 19.63
CA ASN A 342 -26.60 -14.67 20.88
C ASN A 342 -28.02 -15.27 20.81
N LEU A 343 -28.65 -15.30 19.62
CA LEU A 343 -29.94 -15.98 19.42
C LEU A 343 -29.83 -17.49 19.71
N ILE A 344 -28.74 -18.13 19.26
CA ILE A 344 -28.52 -19.57 19.47
C ILE A 344 -28.43 -19.89 20.97
N LYS A 345 -27.70 -19.06 21.74
CA LYS A 345 -27.59 -19.23 23.21
C LYS A 345 -28.91 -19.00 23.95
N GLU A 346 -29.72 -18.03 23.53
CA GLU A 346 -31.04 -17.78 24.12
C GLU A 346 -32.05 -18.90 23.78
N CYS A 347 -31.92 -19.56 22.63
CA CYS A 347 -32.71 -20.74 22.28
C CYS A 347 -32.32 -22.01 23.07
N ASP A 348 -31.06 -22.11 23.52
CA ASP A 348 -30.56 -23.24 24.30
C ASP A 348 -31.08 -23.24 25.75
N GLU A 349 -31.35 -22.07 26.34
CA GLU A 349 -31.89 -21.97 27.72
C GLU A 349 -33.39 -22.32 27.83
N VAL A 350 -34.16 -22.24 26.74
CA VAL A 350 -35.62 -22.47 26.74
C VAL A 350 -36.01 -23.93 26.46
N ASN A 351 -35.09 -24.75 25.93
CA ASN A 351 -35.39 -26.12 25.47
C ASN A 351 -35.08 -27.23 26.48
N SER A 352 -35.22 -26.99 27.80
CA SER A 352 -34.97 -27.99 28.85
C SER A 352 -36.00 -29.15 28.94
N TYR A 353 -36.85 -29.35 27.91
CA TYR A 353 -37.84 -30.44 27.88
C TYR A 353 -37.75 -31.38 26.66
N ASN A 354 -36.72 -31.28 25.82
CA ASN A 354 -36.47 -32.22 24.70
C ASN A 354 -35.02 -32.76 24.64
N GLU A 355 -34.33 -32.79 25.79
CA GLU A 355 -32.95 -33.26 25.95
C GLU A 355 -32.69 -34.66 25.35
N SER A 356 -33.70 -35.54 25.28
CA SER A 356 -33.51 -36.92 24.77
C SER A 356 -33.32 -37.02 23.26
N SER A 357 -33.89 -36.10 22.47
CA SER A 357 -33.77 -36.12 21.00
C SER A 357 -32.53 -35.35 20.54
N PHE A 358 -32.28 -34.18 21.12
CA PHE A 358 -31.13 -33.35 20.78
C PHE A 358 -29.81 -33.97 21.23
N MET A 359 -29.75 -34.65 22.39
CA MET A 359 -28.51 -35.31 22.82
C MET A 359 -28.13 -36.48 21.90
N LYS A 360 -29.12 -37.20 21.34
CA LYS A 360 -28.86 -38.25 20.33
C LYS A 360 -28.33 -37.67 19.02
N GLU A 361 -28.83 -36.52 18.60
CA GLU A 361 -28.37 -35.85 17.39
C GLU A 361 -26.98 -35.23 17.58
N ILE A 362 -26.70 -34.64 18.74
CA ILE A 362 -25.36 -34.17 19.11
C ILE A 362 -24.36 -35.32 19.19
N GLU A 363 -24.76 -36.47 19.72
CA GLU A 363 -23.89 -37.65 19.82
C GLU A 363 -23.62 -38.26 18.43
N ALA A 364 -24.64 -38.30 17.55
CA ALA A 364 -24.48 -38.68 16.15
C ALA A 364 -23.55 -37.71 15.39
N LEU A 365 -23.72 -36.39 15.60
CA LEU A 365 -22.87 -35.37 14.98
C LEU A 365 -21.43 -35.41 15.51
N LYS A 366 -21.22 -35.71 16.80
CA LYS A 366 -19.87 -35.91 17.35
C LYS A 366 -19.18 -37.13 16.74
N ILE A 367 -19.93 -38.22 16.50
CA ILE A 367 -19.40 -39.41 15.83
C ILE A 367 -19.05 -39.07 14.37
N ASP A 368 -19.93 -38.35 13.65
CA ASP A 368 -19.66 -37.94 12.26
C ASP A 368 -18.48 -36.97 12.17
N LEU A 369 -18.40 -35.99 13.08
CA LEU A 369 -17.28 -35.05 13.17
C LEU A 369 -15.97 -35.78 13.45
N PHE A 370 -15.97 -36.78 14.33
CA PHE A 370 -14.80 -37.60 14.61
C PHE A 370 -14.38 -38.43 13.40
N GLN A 371 -15.33 -39.02 12.68
CA GLN A 371 -15.08 -39.73 11.43
C GLN A 371 -14.51 -38.80 10.35
N LYS A 372 -15.08 -37.61 10.19
CA LYS A 372 -14.60 -36.60 9.24
C LYS A 372 -13.24 -36.04 9.61
N THR A 373 -12.94 -35.86 10.90
CA THR A 373 -11.61 -35.42 11.36
C THR A 373 -10.56 -36.48 11.04
N ASN A 374 -10.86 -37.77 11.28
CA ASN A 374 -9.96 -38.87 10.91
C ASN A 374 -9.79 -39.00 9.39
N GLU A 375 -10.84 -38.76 8.62
CA GLU A 375 -10.79 -38.75 7.17
C GLU A 375 -9.94 -37.58 6.64
N VAL A 376 -10.05 -36.40 7.24
CA VAL A 376 -9.20 -35.24 6.94
C VAL A 376 -7.75 -35.52 7.29
N GLU A 377 -7.45 -36.09 8.46
CA GLU A 377 -6.07 -36.49 8.79
C GLU A 377 -5.51 -37.52 7.80
N ARG A 378 -6.32 -38.50 7.39
CA ARG A 378 -5.93 -39.49 6.38
C ARG A 378 -5.63 -38.81 5.04
N LEU A 379 -6.51 -37.92 4.58
CA LEU A 379 -6.33 -37.14 3.35
C LEU A 379 -5.13 -36.19 3.42
N TYR A 380 -4.82 -35.65 4.59
CA TYR A 380 -3.60 -34.84 4.80
C TYR A 380 -2.34 -35.70 4.67
N ARG A 381 -2.32 -36.89 5.29
CA ARG A 381 -1.18 -37.83 5.16
C ARG A 381 -1.01 -38.31 3.72
N GLU A 382 -2.10 -38.59 3.04
CA GLU A 382 -2.11 -38.98 1.63
C GLU A 382 -1.65 -37.83 0.73
N ASN A 383 -2.12 -36.60 0.96
CA ASN A 383 -1.62 -35.42 0.26
C ASN A 383 -0.13 -35.15 0.52
N GLU A 384 0.37 -35.37 1.73
CA GLU A 384 1.80 -35.24 2.03
C GLU A 384 2.62 -36.35 1.35
N ALA A 385 2.10 -37.57 1.27
CA ALA A 385 2.72 -38.66 0.52
C ALA A 385 2.75 -38.35 -0.98
N LEU A 386 1.63 -37.90 -1.55
CA LEU A 386 1.53 -37.46 -2.95
C LEU A 386 2.38 -36.23 -3.24
N LYS A 387 2.53 -35.29 -2.29
CA LYS A 387 3.47 -34.16 -2.41
C LYS A 387 4.92 -34.65 -2.45
N LYS A 388 5.29 -35.62 -1.62
CA LYS A 388 6.64 -36.21 -1.63
C LYS A 388 6.90 -37.02 -2.90
N GLU A 389 5.89 -37.70 -3.42
CA GLU A 389 5.94 -38.42 -4.69
C GLU A 389 6.03 -37.46 -5.89
N ASN A 390 5.22 -36.40 -5.90
CA ASN A 390 5.31 -35.31 -6.88
C ASN A 390 6.65 -34.55 -6.78
N GLN A 391 7.24 -34.38 -5.59
CA GLN A 391 8.57 -33.81 -5.44
C GLN A 391 9.68 -34.76 -5.94
N LYS A 392 9.48 -36.08 -5.86
CA LYS A 392 10.38 -37.05 -6.50
C LYS A 392 10.26 -37.01 -8.03
N LEU A 393 9.02 -36.96 -8.55
CA LEU A 393 8.75 -36.84 -9.98
C LEU A 393 9.21 -35.48 -10.55
N ALA A 394 9.08 -34.39 -9.78
CA ALA A 394 9.57 -33.06 -10.15
C ALA A 394 11.11 -32.95 -10.11
N LYS A 395 11.80 -33.81 -9.35
CA LYS A 395 13.27 -33.93 -9.39
C LYS A 395 13.78 -34.66 -10.64
N ASP A 396 12.94 -35.46 -11.29
CA ASP A 396 13.27 -36.15 -12.55
C ASP A 396 13.05 -35.25 -13.80
N VAL A 397 12.46 -34.07 -13.62
CA VAL A 397 12.39 -33.01 -14.64
C VAL A 397 13.18 -31.80 -14.14
N SER A 398 14.52 -31.91 -14.18
CA SER A 398 15.39 -30.81 -13.79
C SER A 398 15.26 -29.63 -14.76
N ASP A 399 14.63 -28.55 -14.30
CA ASP A 399 14.65 -27.22 -14.93
C ASP A 399 15.95 -26.46 -14.62
N ASP A 400 17.08 -27.19 -14.57
CA ASP A 400 18.41 -26.57 -14.57
C ASP A 400 18.76 -26.36 -16.04
N GLY A 401 18.64 -25.12 -16.52
CA GLY A 401 18.86 -24.79 -17.93
C GLY A 401 20.17 -25.38 -18.46
N MET A 402 20.22 -25.65 -19.78
CA MET A 402 21.29 -26.42 -20.44
C MET A 402 22.67 -26.27 -19.78
N THR A 403 23.28 -27.42 -19.45
CA THR A 403 24.67 -27.48 -18.98
C THR A 403 25.62 -26.84 -20.00
N VAL A 404 26.81 -26.43 -19.56
CA VAL A 404 27.80 -25.79 -20.45
C VAL A 404 28.15 -26.67 -21.66
N SER A 405 28.20 -28.00 -21.48
CA SER A 405 28.43 -28.94 -22.58
C SER A 405 27.25 -29.03 -23.53
N GLN A 406 26.02 -28.98 -23.02
CA GLN A 406 24.83 -28.95 -23.87
C GLN A 406 24.76 -27.65 -24.68
N LEU A 407 25.01 -26.50 -24.04
CA LEU A 407 25.09 -25.20 -24.73
C LEU A 407 26.18 -25.20 -25.82
N ALA A 408 27.36 -25.75 -25.54
CA ALA A 408 28.44 -25.82 -26.53
C ALA A 408 28.02 -26.61 -27.78
N ILE A 409 27.33 -27.74 -27.61
CA ILE A 409 26.82 -28.55 -28.74
C ILE A 409 25.67 -27.82 -29.46
N THR A 410 24.73 -27.24 -28.73
CA THR A 410 23.61 -26.43 -29.28
C THR A 410 24.13 -25.32 -30.20
N PHE A 411 25.09 -24.52 -29.74
CA PHE A 411 25.67 -23.44 -30.54
C PHE A 411 26.58 -23.95 -31.66
N TYR A 412 27.20 -25.12 -31.51
CA TYR A 412 27.96 -25.76 -32.59
C TYR A 412 27.08 -26.06 -33.80
N TYR A 413 25.90 -26.66 -33.60
CA TYR A 413 25.01 -26.93 -34.72
C TYR A 413 24.41 -25.64 -35.31
N PHE A 414 23.99 -24.69 -34.47
CA PHE A 414 23.46 -23.40 -34.98
C PHE A 414 24.48 -22.64 -35.84
N PHE A 415 25.73 -22.53 -35.39
CA PHE A 415 26.73 -21.79 -36.15
C PHE A 415 27.12 -22.51 -37.44
N ASN A 416 27.20 -23.84 -37.44
CA ASN A 416 27.44 -24.59 -38.67
C ASN A 416 26.31 -24.39 -39.69
N GLU A 417 25.04 -24.33 -39.26
CA GLU A 417 23.93 -24.00 -40.17
C GLU A 417 24.03 -22.57 -40.73
N LEU A 418 24.56 -21.64 -39.95
CA LEU A 418 24.79 -20.26 -40.37
C LEU A 418 26.10 -20.09 -41.17
N GLY A 419 26.80 -21.17 -41.50
CA GLY A 419 28.06 -21.15 -42.26
C GLY A 419 29.28 -20.71 -41.45
N VAL A 420 29.18 -20.66 -40.12
CA VAL A 420 30.27 -20.30 -39.21
C VAL A 420 30.77 -21.59 -38.53
N ASN A 421 32.04 -21.94 -38.74
CA ASN A 421 32.65 -23.15 -38.22
C ASN A 421 34.08 -22.89 -37.70
N PHE A 422 34.70 -23.88 -37.06
CA PHE A 422 36.05 -23.72 -36.51
C PHE A 422 37.15 -23.55 -37.56
N GLY A 423 36.86 -23.77 -38.85
CA GLY A 423 37.79 -23.51 -39.95
C GLY A 423 37.81 -22.05 -40.40
N ASN A 424 36.71 -21.31 -40.21
CA ASN A 424 36.58 -19.91 -40.64
C ASN A 424 36.37 -18.90 -39.50
N SER A 425 36.43 -19.35 -38.23
CA SER A 425 36.23 -18.49 -37.07
C SER A 425 36.94 -19.01 -35.82
N ASP A 426 37.33 -18.09 -34.91
CA ASP A 426 38.05 -18.44 -33.68
C ASP A 426 37.09 -18.91 -32.57
N LYS A 427 37.41 -20.07 -31.99
CA LYS A 427 36.71 -20.67 -30.84
C LYS A 427 36.59 -19.72 -29.63
N THR A 428 37.53 -18.80 -29.47
CA THR A 428 37.57 -17.78 -28.40
C THR A 428 36.48 -16.73 -28.57
N GLU A 429 36.11 -16.40 -29.81
CA GLU A 429 35.01 -15.50 -30.14
C GLU A 429 33.66 -16.21 -29.98
N TRP A 430 33.58 -17.50 -30.30
CA TRP A 430 32.40 -18.32 -29.98
C TRP A 430 32.13 -18.36 -28.48
N ALA A 431 33.16 -18.65 -27.68
CA ALA A 431 33.03 -18.69 -26.22
C ALA A 431 32.63 -17.32 -25.62
N LYS A 432 33.06 -16.22 -26.24
CA LYS A 432 32.69 -14.86 -25.83
C LYS A 432 31.21 -14.58 -26.10
N LEU A 433 30.72 -14.91 -27.30
CA LEU A 433 29.32 -14.71 -27.67
C LEU A 433 28.39 -15.56 -26.81
N ILE A 434 28.70 -16.85 -26.63
CA ILE A 434 27.89 -17.76 -25.80
C ILE A 434 27.87 -17.30 -24.34
N HIS A 435 28.99 -16.75 -23.82
CA HIS A 435 29.03 -16.18 -22.48
C HIS A 435 28.08 -14.99 -22.33
N ILE A 436 28.06 -14.07 -23.31
CA ILE A 436 27.16 -12.90 -23.29
C ILE A 436 25.69 -13.34 -23.30
N ILE A 437 25.35 -14.39 -24.07
CA ILE A 437 23.97 -14.87 -24.21
C ILE A 437 23.51 -15.66 -22.98
N THR A 438 24.38 -16.50 -22.41
CA THR A 438 23.96 -17.51 -21.42
C THR A 438 24.42 -17.21 -19.99
N GLY A 439 25.31 -16.23 -19.81
CA GLY A 439 25.93 -15.90 -18.51
C GLY A 439 26.89 -16.97 -17.97
N LYS A 440 27.06 -18.13 -18.64
CA LYS A 440 27.94 -19.21 -18.19
C LYS A 440 29.41 -18.84 -18.37
N SER A 441 30.30 -19.39 -17.54
CA SER A 441 31.75 -19.08 -17.55
C SER A 441 32.39 -19.26 -18.93
N ARG A 442 33.00 -18.19 -19.46
CA ARG A 442 33.72 -18.17 -20.74
C ARG A 442 34.78 -19.26 -20.86
N GLU A 443 35.56 -19.49 -19.81
CA GLU A 443 36.60 -20.53 -19.78
C GLU A 443 36.03 -21.95 -19.84
N ARG A 444 34.89 -22.18 -19.17
CA ARG A 444 34.20 -23.48 -19.21
C ARG A 444 33.61 -23.72 -20.59
N ILE A 445 33.00 -22.71 -21.21
CA ILE A 445 32.48 -22.79 -22.58
C ILE A 445 33.61 -23.10 -23.57
N ARG A 446 34.72 -22.35 -23.52
CA ARG A 446 35.87 -22.56 -24.42
C ARG A 446 36.40 -24.01 -24.34
N ARG A 447 36.45 -24.59 -23.14
CA ARG A 447 36.81 -26.00 -22.93
C ARG A 447 35.76 -26.95 -23.52
N ALA A 448 34.48 -26.70 -23.26
CA ALA A 448 33.39 -27.54 -23.73
C ALA A 448 33.21 -27.54 -25.26
N LEU A 449 33.69 -26.50 -25.96
CA LEU A 449 33.69 -26.47 -27.43
C LEU A 449 34.68 -27.47 -28.07
N ASN A 450 35.57 -28.12 -27.31
CA ASN A 450 36.32 -29.29 -27.77
C ASN A 450 35.41 -30.54 -27.69
N ILE A 451 34.44 -30.63 -28.61
CA ILE A 451 33.40 -31.66 -28.55
C ILE A 451 33.96 -32.98 -29.08
N GLU A 452 33.99 -34.00 -28.21
CA GLU A 452 34.23 -35.39 -28.60
C GLU A 452 32.89 -36.12 -28.69
N PHE A 453 32.34 -36.26 -29.90
CA PHE A 453 31.01 -36.83 -30.12
C PHE A 453 30.88 -38.29 -29.69
N ASP A 454 31.98 -39.04 -29.66
CA ASP A 454 31.97 -40.48 -29.40
C ASP A 454 31.86 -40.86 -27.92
N THR A 455 31.95 -39.90 -26.99
CA THR A 455 31.87 -40.22 -25.57
C THR A 455 30.43 -40.49 -25.13
N LYS A 456 30.24 -41.39 -24.16
CA LYS A 456 28.91 -41.67 -23.58
C LYS A 456 28.20 -40.41 -23.07
N ILE A 457 28.96 -39.43 -22.56
CA ILE A 457 28.45 -38.16 -22.06
C ILE A 457 27.96 -37.28 -23.22
N SER A 458 28.74 -37.16 -24.30
CA SER A 458 28.34 -36.42 -25.50
C SER A 458 27.12 -37.04 -26.17
N GLN A 459 27.08 -38.37 -26.29
CA GLN A 459 25.92 -39.09 -26.84
C GLN A 459 24.64 -38.84 -26.04
N LYS A 460 24.72 -38.82 -24.70
CA LYS A 460 23.60 -38.42 -23.83
C LYS A 460 23.16 -36.97 -24.08
N ASN A 461 24.11 -36.05 -24.24
CA ASN A 461 23.81 -34.64 -24.50
C ASN A 461 23.19 -34.43 -25.89
N LEU A 462 23.66 -35.13 -26.93
CA LEU A 462 23.10 -35.08 -28.28
C LEU A 462 21.64 -35.51 -28.30
N ARG A 463 21.29 -36.62 -27.62
CA ARG A 463 19.90 -37.09 -27.51
C ARG A 463 19.00 -36.07 -26.82
N TYR A 464 19.49 -35.44 -25.75
CA TYR A 464 18.76 -34.36 -25.07
C TYR A 464 18.54 -33.16 -25.99
N ILE A 465 19.58 -32.69 -26.69
CA ILE A 465 19.51 -31.53 -27.57
C ILE A 465 18.63 -31.81 -28.79
N ALA A 466 18.71 -32.98 -29.41
CA ALA A 466 17.82 -33.38 -30.50
C ALA A 466 16.34 -33.20 -30.09
N GLY A 467 15.98 -33.68 -28.90
CA GLY A 467 14.64 -33.50 -28.35
C GLY A 467 14.23 -32.03 -28.14
N CYS A 468 15.19 -31.14 -27.81
CA CYS A 468 14.92 -29.70 -27.72
C CYS A 468 14.66 -29.03 -29.08
N PHE A 469 15.23 -29.56 -30.16
CA PHE A 469 15.15 -28.96 -31.50
C PHE A 469 13.96 -29.46 -32.32
N HIS A 470 13.36 -30.58 -31.92
CA HIS A 470 12.31 -31.29 -32.67
C HIS A 470 11.21 -30.40 -33.25
N ASN A 471 10.63 -29.52 -32.44
CA ASN A 471 9.47 -28.73 -32.85
C ASN A 471 9.83 -27.47 -33.66
N LEU A 472 11.01 -26.90 -33.45
CA LEU A 472 11.36 -25.57 -33.97
C LEU A 472 12.41 -25.60 -35.09
N PHE A 473 13.29 -26.60 -35.09
CA PHE A 473 14.43 -26.71 -36.02
C PHE A 473 14.68 -28.17 -36.43
N PRO A 474 13.73 -28.83 -37.12
CA PRO A 474 13.83 -30.26 -37.47
C PRO A 474 15.03 -30.59 -38.37
N LEU A 475 15.46 -29.66 -39.22
CA LEU A 475 16.64 -29.87 -40.07
C LEU A 475 17.95 -29.95 -39.28
N ILE A 476 18.02 -29.29 -38.13
CA ILE A 476 19.16 -29.36 -37.21
C ILE A 476 19.08 -30.65 -36.40
N GLU A 477 17.89 -31.03 -35.95
CA GLU A 477 17.64 -32.32 -35.30
C GLU A 477 18.13 -33.49 -36.17
N ASP A 478 17.78 -33.54 -37.45
CA ASP A 478 18.21 -34.59 -38.38
C ASP A 478 19.74 -34.72 -38.47
N LYS A 479 20.46 -33.60 -38.35
CA LYS A 479 21.93 -33.58 -38.34
C LYS A 479 22.47 -34.11 -37.02
N ILE A 480 21.88 -33.72 -35.90
CA ILE A 480 22.24 -34.23 -34.56
C ILE A 480 22.02 -35.75 -34.50
N ILE A 481 20.89 -36.25 -35.01
CA ILE A 481 20.56 -37.68 -35.01
C ILE A 481 21.60 -38.50 -35.77
N LYS A 482 22.13 -38.00 -36.89
CA LYS A 482 23.18 -38.68 -37.65
C LYS A 482 24.51 -38.82 -36.88
N ASP A 483 24.77 -37.91 -35.96
CA ASP A 483 25.96 -37.93 -35.11
C ASP A 483 25.75 -38.74 -33.81
N ILE A 484 24.53 -39.24 -33.57
CA ILE A 484 24.22 -40.17 -32.47
C ILE A 484 24.58 -41.59 -32.91
N LYS A 485 25.49 -42.23 -32.17
CA LYS A 485 25.78 -43.66 -32.32
C LYS A 485 24.81 -44.45 -31.42
N GLU A 486 24.27 -45.56 -31.93
CA GLU A 486 23.40 -46.47 -31.16
C GLU A 486 24.12 -47.03 -29.92
#